data_AF-A0A959S067-F1
#
_entry.id   AF-A0A959S067-F1
#
_cell.length_a   1.000
_cell.length_b   1.000
_cell.length_c   1.000
_cell.angle_alpha   90.00
_cell.angle_beta   90.00
_cell.angle_gamma   90.00
#
_symmetry.space_group_name_H-M   'P 1'
#
loop_
_entity.id
_entity.type
_entity.pdbx_description
1 polymer ?
#
loop_
_entity_poly.entity_id
_entity_poly.type
_entity_poly.pdbx_seq_one_letter_code
_entity_poly.pdbx_strand_id
1 'polypeptide(L)'
;VNKKDSPLEKLNEFIKFHFSFLEKNKQMTSVIFAEEIFTQSNILKEKLLKILKHRKMLIVDIIESAKSDNKIKEVDSTELSKIIIGTIRMSVLEWKLGNFSYSLIESGNKIIKNLEKLIFN
;
A
#
# COMPACT_ATOMS: atom_id res chain seq x y z
N VAL A 1 6.50 -0.82 -24.09
CA VAL A 1 5.73 -1.70 -24.98
C VAL A 1 4.78 -2.52 -24.13
N ASN A 2 3.48 -2.31 -24.33
CA ASN A 2 2.34 -3.22 -24.13
C ASN A 2 2.18 -4.01 -22.82
N LYS A 3 1.20 -3.58 -22.00
CA LYS A 3 -0.06 -4.31 -21.77
C LYS A 3 -1.07 -3.35 -21.12
N LYS A 4 -2.36 -3.54 -21.42
CA LYS A 4 -3.45 -2.95 -20.62
C LYS A 4 -3.41 -3.62 -19.26
N ASP A 5 -2.53 -3.19 -18.36
CA ASP A 5 -2.50 -3.75 -17.02
C ASP A 5 -3.86 -3.50 -16.38
N SER A 6 -4.53 -4.60 -16.04
CA SER A 6 -5.82 -4.57 -15.37
C SER A 6 -5.69 -3.75 -14.09
N PRO A 7 -6.77 -3.10 -13.63
CA PRO A 7 -6.74 -2.40 -12.34
C PRO A 7 -6.26 -3.29 -11.19
N LEU A 8 -6.53 -4.59 -11.26
CA LEU A 8 -6.01 -5.58 -10.34
C LEU A 8 -4.48 -5.68 -10.38
N GLU A 9 -3.89 -5.84 -11.57
CA GLU A 9 -2.43 -5.91 -11.72
C GLU A 9 -1.75 -4.65 -11.19
N LYS A 10 -2.31 -3.47 -11.46
CA LYS A 10 -1.80 -2.20 -10.92
C LYS A 10 -1.85 -2.13 -9.40
N LEU A 11 -2.95 -2.58 -8.79
CA LEU A 11 -3.07 -2.63 -7.33
C LEU A 11 -2.06 -3.61 -6.72
N ASN A 12 -1.88 -4.76 -7.36
CA ASN A 12 -0.91 -5.77 -6.93
C ASN A 12 0.52 -5.25 -7.01
N GLU A 13 0.88 -4.58 -8.11
CA GLU A 13 2.18 -3.95 -8.27
C GLU A 13 2.44 -2.86 -7.24
N PHE A 14 1.44 -2.03 -6.94
CA PHE A 14 1.53 -1.03 -5.89
C PHE A 14 1.88 -1.66 -4.53
N ILE A 15 1.15 -2.71 -4.12
CA ILE A 15 1.39 -3.38 -2.83
C ILE A 15 2.75 -4.11 -2.84
N LYS A 16 3.07 -4.85 -3.90
CA LYS A 16 4.35 -5.57 -4.04
C LYS A 16 5.54 -4.63 -4.02
N PHE A 17 5.42 -3.47 -4.67
CA PHE A 17 6.46 -2.45 -4.67
C PHE A 17 6.81 -2.02 -3.25
N HIS A 18 5.80 -1.74 -2.41
CA HIS A 18 6.03 -1.35 -1.02
C HIS A 18 6.73 -2.44 -0.20
N PHE A 19 6.28 -3.68 -0.31
CA PHE A 19 6.90 -4.79 0.41
C PHE A 19 8.32 -5.09 -0.08
N SER A 20 8.55 -5.14 -1.40
CA SER A 20 9.88 -5.34 -1.97
C SER A 20 10.84 -4.22 -1.60
N PHE A 21 10.39 -2.96 -1.66
CA PHE A 21 11.23 -1.82 -1.29
C PHE A 21 11.64 -1.88 0.19
N LEU A 22 10.71 -2.20 1.10
CA LEU A 22 11.00 -2.24 2.53
C LEU A 22 11.78 -3.48 2.95
N GLU A 23 11.57 -4.60 2.28
CA GLU A 23 12.38 -5.81 2.47
C GLU A 23 13.85 -5.56 2.14
N LYS A 24 14.10 -4.89 1.00
CA LYS A 24 15.45 -4.50 0.56
C LYS A 24 16.07 -3.39 1.41
N ASN A 25 15.26 -2.55 2.05
CA ASN A 25 15.69 -1.37 2.80
C ASN A 25 15.14 -1.37 4.23
N LYS A 26 15.51 -2.38 5.03
CA LYS A 26 15.02 -2.58 6.42
C LYS A 26 15.07 -1.33 7.29
N GLN A 27 16.11 -0.51 7.17
CA GLN A 27 16.29 0.70 7.98
C GLN A 27 15.20 1.74 7.71
N MET A 28 14.62 1.74 6.50
CA MET A 28 13.53 2.63 6.12
C MET A 28 12.27 2.39 6.94
N THR A 29 12.09 1.19 7.51
CA THR A 29 10.96 0.92 8.41
C THR A 29 11.00 1.83 9.64
N SER A 30 12.17 2.13 10.19
CA SER A 30 12.31 3.08 11.30
C SER A 30 11.96 4.51 10.90
N VAL A 31 12.28 4.91 9.67
CA VAL A 31 11.90 6.23 9.15
C VAL A 31 10.38 6.35 8.99
N ILE A 32 9.71 5.33 8.45
CA ILE A 32 8.26 5.35 8.21
C ILE A 32 7.44 5.41 9.50
N PHE A 33 7.97 4.86 10.59
CA PHE A 33 7.34 4.86 11.93
C PHE A 33 7.91 5.94 12.86
N ALA A 34 8.62 6.93 12.34
CA ALA A 34 9.13 8.05 13.14
C ALA A 34 8.18 9.26 13.08
N GLU A 35 6.88 9.07 13.38
CA GLU A 35 5.86 10.12 13.23
C GLU A 35 6.23 11.43 13.95
N GLU A 36 6.82 11.33 15.14
CA GLU A 36 7.20 12.48 15.97
C GLU A 36 8.17 13.44 15.27
N ILE A 37 9.14 12.92 14.52
CA ILE A 37 10.13 13.75 13.82
C ILE A 37 9.44 14.56 12.71
N PHE A 38 8.44 13.98 12.03
CA PHE A 38 7.72 14.68 10.98
C PHE A 38 6.80 15.76 11.54
N THR A 39 6.20 15.57 12.71
CA THR A 39 5.28 16.56 13.29
C THR A 39 5.99 17.76 13.91
N GLN A 40 7.26 17.61 14.31
CA GLN A 40 8.09 18.69 14.86
C GLN A 40 8.67 19.64 13.80
N SER A 41 8.60 19.29 12.52
CA SER A 41 9.11 20.12 11.41
C SER A 41 8.04 20.34 10.35
N ASN A 42 7.63 21.60 10.13
CA ASN A 42 6.62 21.96 9.13
C ASN A 42 7.00 21.47 7.72
N ILE A 43 8.28 21.60 7.34
CA ILE A 43 8.78 21.16 6.04
C ILE A 43 8.66 19.64 5.89
N LEU A 44 9.00 18.88 6.93
CA LEU A 44 8.90 17.42 6.91
C LEU A 44 7.44 16.95 6.93
N LYS A 45 6.58 17.60 7.74
CA LYS A 45 5.13 17.36 7.78
C LYS A 45 4.50 17.54 6.41
N GLU A 46 4.78 18.65 5.73
CA GLU A 46 4.24 18.92 4.40
C GLU A 46 4.69 17.89 3.36
N LYS A 47 5.96 17.50 3.39
CA LYS A 47 6.48 16.43 2.50
C LYS A 47 5.76 15.10 2.77
N LEU A 48 5.59 14.72 4.03
CA LEU A 48 4.88 13.50 4.39
C LEU A 48 3.42 13.53 3.92
N LEU A 49 2.71 14.63 4.16
CA LEU A 49 1.32 14.80 3.70
C LEU A 49 1.20 14.70 2.17
N LYS A 50 2.14 15.27 1.41
CA LYS A 50 2.17 15.14 -0.06
C LYS A 50 2.36 13.68 -0.49
N ILE A 51 3.27 12.94 0.14
CA ILE A 51 3.49 11.51 -0.14
C ILE A 51 2.24 10.69 0.16
N LEU A 52 1.62 10.90 1.32
CA LEU A 52 0.39 10.19 1.72
C LEU A 52 -0.77 10.51 0.76
N LYS A 53 -0.97 11.78 0.41
CA LYS A 53 -1.99 12.21 -0.54
C LYS A 53 -1.78 11.58 -1.91
N HIS A 54 -0.54 11.59 -2.41
CA HIS A 54 -0.21 11.00 -3.71
C HIS A 54 -0.51 9.49 -3.75
N ARG A 55 -0.06 8.74 -2.73
CA ARG A 55 -0.33 7.29 -2.62
C ARG A 55 -1.82 6.99 -2.53
N LYS A 56 -2.55 7.77 -1.73
CA LYS A 56 -4.02 7.64 -1.63
C LYS A 56 -4.67 7.82 -2.99
N MET A 57 -4.33 8.89 -3.70
CA MET A 57 -4.92 9.19 -5.02
C MET A 57 -4.61 8.09 -6.03
N LEU A 58 -3.38 7.58 -6.09
CA LEU A 58 -3.04 6.46 -6.98
C LEU A 58 -3.93 5.23 -6.76
N ILE A 59 -4.17 4.85 -5.49
CA ILE A 59 -5.03 3.70 -5.18
C ILE A 59 -6.49 4.01 -5.55
N VAL A 60 -6.99 5.21 -5.22
CA VAL A 60 -8.35 5.62 -5.56
C VAL A 60 -8.58 5.57 -7.08
N ASP A 61 -7.66 6.10 -7.87
CA ASP A 61 -7.75 6.11 -9.33
C ASP A 61 -7.77 4.68 -9.90
N ILE A 62 -6.97 3.77 -9.33
CA ILE A 62 -6.97 2.36 -9.69
C ILE A 62 -8.34 1.73 -9.38
N ILE A 63 -8.89 1.93 -8.17
CA ILE A 63 -10.17 1.34 -7.77
C ILE A 63 -11.32 1.88 -8.63
N GLU A 64 -11.40 3.18 -8.86
CA GLU A 64 -12.43 3.81 -9.68
C GLU A 64 -12.39 3.30 -11.13
N SER A 65 -11.19 3.11 -11.70
CA SER A 65 -11.04 2.50 -13.03
C SER A 65 -11.48 1.03 -13.10
N ALA A 66 -11.51 0.33 -11.97
CA ALA A 66 -11.97 -1.05 -11.89
C ALA A 66 -13.48 -1.17 -11.74
N LYS A 67 -14.11 -0.20 -11.07
CA LYS A 67 -15.57 -0.11 -10.92
C LYS A 67 -16.25 0.10 -12.27
N SER A 68 -15.69 0.94 -13.14
CA SER A 68 -16.24 1.16 -14.48
C SER A 68 -16.31 -0.11 -15.34
N ASP A 69 -15.50 -1.11 -14.99
CA ASP A 69 -15.45 -2.42 -15.64
C ASP A 69 -16.29 -3.50 -14.91
N ASN A 70 -17.04 -3.15 -13.85
CA ASN A 70 -17.74 -4.06 -12.91
C ASN A 70 -16.85 -5.15 -12.28
N LYS A 71 -15.53 -4.92 -12.22
CA LYS A 71 -14.56 -5.89 -11.71
C LYS A 71 -14.41 -5.88 -10.19
N ILE A 72 -14.80 -4.78 -9.53
CA ILE A 72 -14.73 -4.60 -8.07
C ILE A 72 -16.15 -4.44 -7.52
N LYS A 73 -16.37 -4.93 -6.29
CA LYS A 73 -17.61 -4.73 -5.53
C LYS A 73 -17.88 -3.25 -5.26
N GLU A 74 -19.15 -2.89 -5.09
CA GLU A 74 -19.51 -1.53 -4.68
C GLU A 74 -18.96 -1.22 -3.27
N VAL A 75 -18.00 -0.29 -3.21
CA VAL A 75 -17.29 0.14 -1.99
C VAL A 75 -16.75 1.55 -2.17
N ASP A 76 -16.68 2.35 -1.11
CA ASP A 76 -16.04 3.66 -1.18
C ASP A 76 -14.53 3.52 -1.44
N SER A 77 -14.05 4.12 -2.55
CA SER A 77 -12.65 3.98 -2.96
C SER A 77 -11.69 4.70 -2.04
N THR A 78 -12.12 5.80 -1.40
CA THR A 78 -11.31 6.51 -0.41
C THR A 78 -11.11 5.66 0.84
N GLU A 79 -12.16 5.05 1.38
CA GLU A 79 -12.05 4.18 2.55
C GLU A 79 -11.29 2.90 2.22
N LEU A 80 -11.53 2.29 1.06
CA LEU A 80 -10.75 1.12 0.63
C LEU A 80 -9.26 1.46 0.48
N SER A 81 -8.92 2.65 -0.02
CA SER A 81 -7.50 3.07 -0.08
C SER A 81 -6.85 3.15 1.30
N LYS A 82 -7.59 3.59 2.34
CA LYS A 82 -7.09 3.60 3.72
C LYS A 82 -6.90 2.18 4.26
N ILE A 83 -7.82 1.27 3.97
CA ILE A 83 -7.71 -0.15 4.35
C ILE A 83 -6.45 -0.77 3.74
N ILE A 84 -6.19 -0.53 2.46
CA ILE A 84 -4.99 -1.05 1.77
C ILE A 84 -3.72 -0.46 2.38
N ILE A 85 -3.63 0.86 2.55
CA ILE A 85 -2.46 1.53 3.14
C ILE A 85 -2.24 1.05 4.59
N GLY A 86 -3.32 0.92 5.36
CA GLY A 86 -3.29 0.41 6.74
C GLY A 86 -2.77 -1.02 6.80
N THR A 87 -3.22 -1.88 5.89
CA THR A 87 -2.75 -3.26 5.76
C THR A 87 -1.25 -3.31 5.48
N ILE A 88 -0.75 -2.50 4.54
CA ILE A 88 0.69 -2.38 4.27
C ILE A 88 1.44 -1.95 5.54
N ARG A 89 0.97 -0.91 6.24
CA ARG A 89 1.60 -0.41 7.47
C ARG A 89 1.64 -1.49 8.57
N MET A 90 0.53 -2.18 8.81
CA MET A 90 0.45 -3.23 9.82
C MET A 90 1.43 -4.37 9.52
N SER A 91 1.45 -4.83 8.27
CA SER A 91 2.35 -5.92 7.83
C SER A 91 3.83 -5.57 8.03
N VAL A 92 4.21 -4.33 7.72
CA VAL A 92 5.60 -3.86 7.91
C VAL A 92 5.93 -3.72 9.38
N LEU A 93 4.97 -3.28 10.21
CA LEU A 93 5.16 -3.17 11.66
C LEU A 93 5.38 -4.55 12.29
N GLU A 94 4.52 -5.52 11.98
CA GLU A 94 4.65 -6.91 12.45
C GLU A 94 5.98 -7.51 12.01
N TRP A 95 6.38 -7.29 10.75
CA TRP A 95 7.65 -7.77 10.21
C TRP A 95 8.86 -7.16 10.94
N LYS A 96 8.81 -5.86 11.22
CA LYS A 96 9.84 -5.15 11.99
C LYS A 96 9.93 -5.68 13.42
N LEU A 97 8.80 -5.80 14.11
CA LEU A 97 8.74 -6.30 15.50
C LEU A 97 9.11 -7.78 15.60
N GLY A 98 8.85 -8.55 14.55
CA GLY A 98 9.33 -9.92 14.38
C GLY A 98 10.79 -10.03 13.96
N ASN A 99 11.60 -8.99 14.15
CA ASN A 99 13.03 -8.93 13.81
C ASN A 99 13.36 -9.29 12.37
N PHE A 100 12.45 -8.99 11.44
CA PHE A 100 12.60 -9.29 10.01
C PHE A 100 12.84 -10.79 9.71
N SER A 101 12.25 -11.67 10.53
CA SER A 101 12.51 -13.13 10.55
C SER A 101 11.90 -13.92 9.38
N TYR A 102 11.11 -13.29 8.53
CA TYR A 102 10.44 -13.92 7.38
C TYR A 102 10.52 -13.02 6.14
N SER A 103 10.18 -13.55 4.97
CA SER A 103 10.05 -12.73 3.77
C SER A 103 8.75 -11.90 3.81
N LEU A 104 8.92 -10.58 3.84
CA LEU A 104 7.82 -9.62 3.74
C LEU A 104 7.14 -9.71 2.37
N ILE A 105 7.88 -9.99 1.30
CA ILE A 105 7.30 -10.18 -0.04
C ILE A 105 6.38 -11.41 -0.06
N GLU A 106 6.84 -12.54 0.49
CA GLU A 106 6.02 -13.77 0.53
C GLU A 106 4.76 -13.59 1.39
N SER A 107 4.89 -12.94 2.55
CA SER A 107 3.74 -12.56 3.38
C SER A 107 2.78 -11.64 2.62
N GLY A 108 3.33 -10.64 1.94
CA GLY A 108 2.60 -9.68 1.12
C GLY A 108 1.80 -10.33 -0.02
N ASN A 109 2.34 -11.36 -0.66
CA ASN A 109 1.62 -12.10 -1.70
C ASN A 109 0.36 -12.80 -1.15
N LYS A 110 0.39 -13.29 0.10
CA LYS A 110 -0.78 -13.88 0.75
C LYS A 110 -1.85 -12.81 1.02
N ILE A 111 -1.42 -11.64 1.46
CA ILE A 111 -2.30 -10.48 1.71
C ILE A 111 -2.98 -10.05 0.40
N ILE A 112 -2.22 -9.89 -0.67
CA ILE A 112 -2.74 -9.53 -1.99
C ILE A 112 -3.82 -10.51 -2.44
N LYS A 113 -3.56 -11.81 -2.35
CA LYS A 113 -4.53 -12.85 -2.72
C LYS A 113 -5.82 -12.80 -1.89
N ASN A 114 -5.75 -12.37 -0.63
CA ASN A 114 -6.94 -12.21 0.21
C ASN A 114 -7.68 -10.90 -0.12
N LEU A 115 -6.97 -9.80 -0.35
CA LEU A 115 -7.58 -8.55 -0.81
C LEU A 115 -8.32 -8.76 -2.13
N GLU A 116 -7.71 -9.47 -3.08
CA GLU A 116 -8.33 -9.88 -4.35
C GLU A 116 -9.71 -10.50 -4.14
N LYS A 117 -9.78 -11.55 -3.30
CA LYS A 117 -11.05 -12.24 -2.98
C LYS A 117 -12.07 -11.36 -2.29
N LEU A 118 -11.62 -10.40 -1.49
CA LEU A 118 -12.51 -9.51 -0.74
C LEU A 118 -13.13 -8.44 -1.65
N ILE A 119 -12.35 -7.88 -2.58
CA ILE A 119 -12.74 -6.67 -3.32
C ILE A 119 -13.15 -6.95 -4.77
N PHE A 120 -12.62 -7.97 -5.43
CA PHE A 120 -12.99 -8.31 -6.80
C PHE A 120 -14.17 -9.29 -6.85
N ASN A 121 -14.95 -9.20 -7.94
CA ASN A 121 -16.04 -10.12 -8.29
C ASN A 121 -15.54 -11.34 -9.06
#